data_AF-A0A2H5DV96-F1
#
_entry.id   AF-A0A2H5DV96-F1
#
_cell.length_a   1.000
_cell.length_b   1.000
_cell.length_c   1.000
_cell.angle_alpha   90.00
_cell.angle_beta   90.00
_cell.angle_gamma   90.00
#
_symmetry.space_group_name_H-M   'P 1'
#
loop_
_entity.id
_entity.type
_entity.pdbx_description
1 polymer ?
#
loop_
_entity_poly.entity_id
_entity_poly.type
_entity_poly.pdbx_seq_one_letter_code
_entity_poly.pdbx_strand_id
1 'polypeptide(L)'
;MTATPGGFLLLLIVVLFFLHLCWRLTRSRDGSAIACFAAAYMVLALLLDRHPEPVSIAPLLLPFLYPYAWLGLAASMWVPANMRVERRALVFPGRDPRLTALFCSQLALHVGVIGLSPWLEWRPLAVYVLAPPLTAAIGYAAYRMQLLAIRRTQDCRAPWASWAALCLLLPLLLAGVESWLMPLLLNFT
;
A
#
# COMPACT_ATOMS: atom_id res chain seq x y z
N MET A 1 -14.71 -5.76 -25.42
CA MET A 1 -14.50 -6.25 -24.04
C MET A 1 -15.75 -5.90 -23.23
N THR A 2 -16.60 -6.88 -22.92
CA THR A 2 -17.78 -6.66 -22.09
C THR A 2 -17.33 -6.58 -20.64
N ALA A 3 -17.60 -5.45 -19.97
CA ALA A 3 -17.27 -5.29 -18.56
C ALA A 3 -18.14 -6.26 -17.75
N THR A 4 -17.52 -7.30 -17.18
CA THR A 4 -18.22 -8.27 -16.33
C THR A 4 -18.56 -7.61 -14.99
N PRO A 5 -19.65 -8.03 -14.32
CA PRO A 5 -19.99 -7.55 -12.98
C PRO A 5 -18.81 -7.66 -11.99
N GLY A 6 -18.00 -8.72 -12.13
CA GLY A 6 -16.78 -8.91 -11.34
C GLY A 6 -15.71 -7.85 -11.62
N GLY A 7 -15.50 -7.47 -12.89
CA GLY A 7 -14.58 -6.38 -13.26
C GLY A 7 -14.99 -5.03 -12.65
N PHE A 8 -16.29 -4.72 -12.65
CA PHE A 8 -16.80 -3.50 -12.00
C PHE A 8 -16.57 -3.51 -10.48
N LEU A 9 -16.80 -4.64 -9.82
CA LEU A 9 -16.56 -4.78 -8.38
C LEU A 9 -15.08 -4.56 -8.05
N LEU A 10 -14.17 -5.15 -8.82
CA LEU A 10 -12.73 -5.00 -8.65
C LEU A 10 -12.27 -3.55 -8.86
N LEU A 11 -12.80 -2.87 -9.89
CA LEU A 11 -12.51 -1.46 -10.13
C LEU A 11 -13.05 -0.58 -8.98
N LEU A 12 -14.25 -0.88 -8.48
CA LEU A 12 -14.86 -0.17 -7.36
C LEU A 12 -13.98 -0.22 -6.10
N ILE A 13 -13.34 -1.36 -5.83
CA ILE A 13 -12.40 -1.49 -4.70
C ILE A 13 -11.24 -0.50 -4.84
N VAL A 14 -10.64 -0.40 -6.03
CA VAL A 14 -9.53 0.53 -6.30
C VAL A 14 -9.98 1.98 -6.14
N VAL A 15 -11.14 2.33 -6.70
CA VAL A 15 -11.71 3.69 -6.60
C VAL A 15 -12.01 4.06 -5.15
N LEU A 16 -12.65 3.17 -4.37
CA LEU A 16 -12.95 3.40 -2.96
C LEU A 16 -11.68 3.54 -2.12
N PHE A 17 -10.67 2.72 -2.39
CA PHE A 17 -9.38 2.82 -1.74
C PHE A 17 -8.74 4.18 -2.03
N PHE A 18 -8.68 4.59 -3.30
CA PHE A 18 -8.13 5.88 -3.71
C PHE A 18 -8.89 7.06 -3.07
N LEU A 19 -10.22 7.04 -3.10
CA LEU A 19 -11.05 8.07 -2.47
C LEU A 19 -10.80 8.14 -0.97
N HIS A 20 -10.61 7.00 -0.31
CA HIS A 20 -10.22 6.95 1.09
C HIS A 20 -8.86 7.63 1.32
N LEU A 21 -7.86 7.38 0.47
CA LEU A 21 -6.55 8.03 0.57
C LEU A 21 -6.67 9.55 0.47
N CYS A 22 -7.34 10.04 -0.58
CA CYS A 22 -7.56 11.48 -0.78
C CYS A 22 -8.28 12.11 0.41
N TRP A 23 -9.36 11.49 0.88
CA TRP A 23 -10.09 11.95 2.06
C TRP A 23 -9.19 12.01 3.30
N ARG A 24 -8.38 10.97 3.53
CA ARG A 24 -7.48 10.89 4.68
C ARG A 24 -6.38 11.93 4.64
N LEU A 25 -5.75 12.15 3.49
CA LEU A 25 -4.72 13.15 3.30
C LEU A 25 -5.28 14.56 3.53
N THR A 26 -6.37 14.92 2.86
CA THR A 26 -7.01 16.24 3.01
C THR A 26 -7.49 16.48 4.45
N ARG A 27 -8.07 15.45 5.10
CA ARG A 27 -8.56 15.59 6.48
C ARG A 27 -7.44 15.75 7.50
N SER A 28 -6.28 15.15 7.26
CA SER A 28 -5.13 15.22 8.17
C SER A 28 -4.51 16.62 8.23
N ARG A 29 -4.67 17.43 7.18
CA ARG A 29 -4.04 18.75 7.02
C ARG A 29 -2.51 18.72 7.20
N ASP A 30 -1.89 17.56 7.03
CA ASP A 30 -0.44 17.39 7.13
C ASP A 30 0.22 17.73 5.79
N GLY A 31 0.79 18.94 5.70
CA GLY A 31 1.46 19.42 4.49
C GLY A 31 2.62 18.54 4.06
N SER A 32 3.32 17.90 5.00
CA SER A 32 4.42 16.98 4.68
C SER A 32 3.91 15.71 4.01
N ALA A 33 2.79 15.16 4.48
CA ALA A 33 2.19 13.97 3.87
C ALA A 33 1.65 14.26 2.47
N ILE A 34 1.02 15.42 2.28
CA ILE A 34 0.53 15.86 0.96
C ILE A 34 1.71 16.05 -0.01
N ALA A 35 2.79 16.69 0.44
CA ALA A 35 3.99 16.88 -0.36
C ALA A 35 4.66 15.55 -0.74
N CYS A 36 4.82 14.62 0.22
CA CYS A 36 5.34 13.28 -0.06
C CYS A 36 4.45 12.51 -1.04
N PHE A 37 3.12 12.64 -0.91
CA PHE A 37 2.19 12.00 -1.84
C PHE A 37 2.33 12.59 -3.26
N ALA A 38 2.36 13.92 -3.42
CA ALA A 38 2.58 14.55 -4.72
C ALA A 38 3.95 14.19 -5.32
N ALA A 39 5.01 14.18 -4.52
CA ALA A 39 6.35 13.79 -4.96
C ALA A 39 6.38 12.32 -5.41
N ALA A 40 5.72 11.42 -4.69
CA ALA A 40 5.64 10.00 -5.03
C ALA A 40 4.96 9.76 -6.38
N TYR A 41 3.94 10.56 -6.71
CA TYR A 41 3.30 10.51 -8.04
C TYR A 41 4.30 10.85 -9.13
N MET A 42 5.04 11.97 -8.96
CA MET A 42 6.02 12.42 -9.94
C MET A 42 7.13 11.39 -10.12
N VAL A 43 7.63 10.81 -9.03
CA VAL A 43 8.63 9.73 -9.09
C VAL A 43 8.08 8.53 -9.86
N LEU A 44 6.86 8.07 -9.55
CA LEU A 44 6.27 6.92 -10.21
C LEU A 44 6.00 7.18 -11.69
N ALA A 45 5.45 8.35 -12.04
CA ALA A 45 5.21 8.75 -13.42
C ALA A 45 6.51 8.82 -14.22
N LEU A 46 7.58 9.38 -13.66
CA LEU A 46 8.91 9.43 -14.30
C LEU A 46 9.50 8.03 -14.48
N LEU A 47 9.36 7.13 -13.51
CA LEU A 47 9.83 5.75 -13.63
C LEU A 47 9.10 4.99 -14.74
N LEU A 48 7.78 5.21 -14.86
CA LEU A 48 6.97 4.58 -15.91
C LEU A 48 7.21 5.18 -17.29
N ASP A 49 7.50 6.48 -17.39
CA ASP A 49 7.86 7.15 -18.64
C ASP A 49 9.19 6.64 -19.22
N ARG A 50 10.10 6.17 -18.36
CA ARG A 50 11.39 5.59 -18.78
C ARG A 50 11.28 4.15 -19.29
N HIS A 51 10.08 3.56 -19.31
CA HIS A 51 9.89 2.20 -19.80
C HIS A 51 10.02 2.16 -21.34
N PRO A 52 10.72 1.17 -21.93
CA PRO A 52 11.05 1.15 -23.37
C PRO A 52 9.84 1.08 -24.33
N GLU A 53 8.63 0.80 -23.84
CA GLU A 53 7.43 0.78 -24.68
C GLU A 53 6.64 2.09 -24.56
N PRO A 54 6.54 2.89 -25.65
CA PRO A 54 5.89 4.19 -25.61
C PRO A 54 4.37 4.01 -25.67
N VAL A 55 3.71 4.04 -24.50
CA VAL A 55 2.24 4.16 -24.43
C VAL A 55 1.90 5.55 -23.90
N SER A 56 1.40 6.42 -24.79
CA SER A 56 1.36 7.88 -24.63
C SER A 56 0.65 8.45 -23.37
N ILE A 57 -0.18 7.68 -22.66
CA ILE A 57 -0.93 8.15 -21.47
C ILE A 57 -0.78 7.19 -20.28
N ALA A 58 -0.24 5.98 -20.51
CA ALA A 58 -0.12 4.96 -19.47
C ALA A 58 0.70 5.40 -18.25
N PRO A 59 1.82 6.15 -18.38
CA PRO A 59 2.59 6.62 -17.22
C PRO A 59 1.81 7.52 -16.26
N LEU A 60 0.83 8.27 -16.77
CA LEU A 60 -0.02 9.16 -15.97
C LEU A 60 -1.21 8.41 -15.35
N LEU A 61 -1.75 7.41 -16.04
CA LEU A 61 -2.95 6.68 -15.59
C LEU A 61 -2.63 5.46 -14.71
N LEU A 62 -1.49 4.78 -14.94
CA LEU A 62 -1.09 3.62 -14.13
C LEU A 62 -1.05 3.90 -12.63
N PRO A 63 -0.50 5.04 -12.15
CA PRO A 63 -0.51 5.37 -10.72
C PRO A 63 -1.90 5.30 -10.07
N PHE A 64 -2.97 5.57 -10.84
CA PHE A 64 -4.35 5.48 -10.35
C PHE A 64 -4.89 4.05 -10.27
N LEU A 65 -4.33 3.12 -11.05
CA LEU A 65 -4.59 1.68 -10.92
C LEU A 65 -3.78 1.04 -9.78
N TYR A 66 -2.64 1.63 -9.43
CA TYR A 66 -1.72 1.19 -8.38
C TYR A 66 -1.62 2.21 -7.22
N PRO A 67 -2.74 2.65 -6.61
CA PRO A 67 -2.73 3.69 -5.58
C PRO A 67 -1.95 3.28 -4.32
N TYR A 68 -1.83 1.97 -4.05
CA TYR A 68 -0.99 1.45 -2.96
C TYR A 68 0.50 1.60 -3.25
N ALA A 69 0.95 1.46 -4.51
CA ALA A 69 2.34 1.65 -4.89
C ALA A 69 2.75 3.11 -4.74
N TRP A 70 1.89 3.99 -5.24
CA TRP A 70 2.00 5.43 -5.05
C TRP A 70 2.08 5.79 -3.55
N LEU A 71 1.16 5.26 -2.74
CA LEU A 71 1.18 5.48 -1.29
C LEU A 71 2.40 4.87 -0.59
N GLY A 72 2.91 3.73 -1.07
CA GLY A 72 4.12 3.08 -0.56
C GLY A 72 5.35 3.96 -0.73
N LEU A 73 5.53 4.55 -1.92
CA LEU A 73 6.58 5.53 -2.17
C LEU A 73 6.41 6.79 -1.31
N ALA A 74 5.18 7.26 -1.14
CA ALA A 74 4.91 8.36 -0.23
C ALA A 74 5.32 7.99 1.20
N ALA A 75 5.11 6.75 1.61
CA ALA A 75 5.46 6.26 2.94
C ALA A 75 6.95 6.05 3.17
N SER A 76 7.69 5.62 2.16
CA SER A 76 9.15 5.57 2.27
C SER A 76 9.79 6.94 2.42
N MET A 77 9.10 8.03 2.06
CA MET A 77 9.55 9.40 2.32
C MET A 77 9.02 9.96 3.66
N TRP A 78 7.71 9.82 3.90
CA TRP A 78 7.05 10.46 5.03
C TRP A 78 7.41 9.84 6.39
N VAL A 79 7.47 8.50 6.46
CA VAL A 79 7.76 7.78 7.70
C VAL A 79 9.15 8.14 8.26
N PRO A 80 10.27 8.00 7.51
CA PRO A 80 11.58 8.32 8.05
C PRO A 80 11.74 9.81 8.40
N ALA A 81 11.05 10.71 7.68
CA ALA A 81 11.09 12.15 7.98
C ALA A 81 10.39 12.52 9.30
N ASN A 82 9.47 11.69 9.79
CA ASN A 82 8.61 12.02 10.93
C ASN A 82 8.72 11.04 12.11
N MET A 83 9.36 9.89 11.92
CA MET A 83 9.50 8.87 12.96
C MET A 83 10.61 9.22 13.95
N ARG A 84 10.38 8.90 15.22
CA ARG A 84 11.41 8.73 16.23
C ARG A 84 11.50 7.26 16.59
N VAL A 85 12.69 6.69 16.45
CA VAL A 85 12.92 5.28 16.79
C VAL A 85 13.11 5.16 18.29
N GLU A 86 12.21 4.44 18.95
CA GLU A 86 12.37 4.02 20.33
C GLU A 86 12.54 2.49 20.42
N ARG A 87 13.01 2.01 21.57
CA ARG A 87 13.30 0.58 21.81
C ARG A 87 12.12 -0.37 21.53
N ARG A 88 10.88 0.09 21.72
CA ARG A 88 9.67 -0.75 21.60
C ARG A 88 8.70 -0.32 20.49
N ALA A 89 8.88 0.86 19.93
CA ALA A 89 7.95 1.42 18.94
C ALA A 89 8.60 2.47 18.05
N LEU A 90 7.96 2.70 16.91
CA LEU A 90 8.12 3.90 16.11
C LEU A 90 7.15 4.96 16.65
N VAL A 91 7.66 6.13 17.04
CA VAL A 91 6.87 7.19 17.66
C VAL A 91 6.73 8.36 16.70
N PHE A 92 5.52 8.92 16.61
CA PHE A 92 5.19 10.01 15.69
C PHE A 92 4.59 11.18 16.48
N PRO A 93 5.44 12.00 17.14
CA PRO A 93 4.99 13.04 18.04
C PRO A 93 4.17 14.11 17.30
N GLY A 94 2.98 14.42 17.82
CA GLY A 94 2.11 15.47 17.26
C GLY A 94 1.45 15.13 15.92
N ARG A 95 1.55 13.87 15.45
CA ARG A 95 0.94 13.42 14.18
C ARG A 95 -0.41 12.72 14.39
N ASP A 96 -1.26 12.77 13.37
CA ASP A 96 -2.57 12.08 13.40
C ASP A 96 -2.38 10.56 13.42
N PRO A 97 -2.87 9.83 14.44
CA PRO A 97 -2.77 8.37 14.53
C PRO A 97 -3.28 7.63 13.30
N ARG A 98 -4.30 8.16 12.62
CA ARG A 98 -4.86 7.54 11.42
C ARG A 98 -3.93 7.70 10.22
N LEU A 99 -3.26 8.85 10.11
CA LEU A 99 -2.26 9.09 9.08
C LEU A 99 -1.05 8.20 9.33
N THR A 100 -0.53 8.19 10.55
CA THR A 100 0.58 7.33 10.97
C THR A 100 0.29 5.86 10.71
N ALA A 101 -0.91 5.37 11.07
CA ALA A 101 -1.30 3.99 10.82
C ALA A 101 -1.29 3.64 9.33
N LEU A 102 -1.81 4.54 8.49
CA LEU A 102 -1.86 4.36 7.04
C LEU A 102 -0.44 4.29 6.47
N PHE A 103 0.40 5.27 6.77
CA PHE A 103 1.76 5.32 6.26
C PHE A 103 2.63 4.16 6.77
N CYS A 104 2.55 3.81 8.05
CA CYS A 104 3.31 2.70 8.61
C CYS A 104 2.87 1.34 8.06
N SER A 105 1.57 1.09 7.87
CA SER A 105 1.11 -0.19 7.33
C SER A 105 1.49 -0.37 5.86
N GLN A 106 1.48 0.72 5.10
CA GLN A 106 1.87 0.70 3.69
C GLN A 106 3.37 0.52 3.55
N LEU A 107 4.17 1.17 4.41
CA LEU A 107 5.60 0.89 4.47
C LEU A 107 5.86 -0.59 4.83
N ALA A 108 5.14 -1.15 5.81
CA ALA A 108 5.27 -2.56 6.17
C ALA A 108 4.93 -3.50 5.00
N LEU A 109 3.86 -3.20 4.26
CA LEU A 109 3.48 -3.95 3.06
C LEU A 109 4.63 -3.97 2.04
N HIS A 110 5.21 -2.80 1.72
CA HIS A 110 6.25 -2.71 0.69
C HIS A 110 7.57 -3.32 1.15
N VAL A 111 7.98 -3.08 2.39
CA VAL A 111 9.16 -3.73 2.98
C VAL A 111 8.99 -5.25 3.01
N GLY A 112 7.81 -5.73 3.39
CA GLY A 112 7.48 -7.16 3.41
C GLY A 112 7.49 -7.78 2.01
N VAL A 113 6.85 -7.15 1.03
CA VAL A 113 6.83 -7.64 -0.35
C VAL A 113 8.23 -7.66 -0.95
N ILE A 114 8.98 -6.55 -0.86
CA ILE A 114 10.34 -6.48 -1.42
C ILE A 114 11.27 -7.45 -0.69
N GLY A 115 11.19 -7.49 0.64
CA GLY A 115 12.01 -8.36 1.47
C GLY A 115 11.72 -9.82 1.21
N LEU A 116 10.47 -10.26 1.34
CA LEU A 116 10.14 -11.69 1.37
C LEU A 116 9.89 -12.35 0.01
N SER A 117 9.70 -11.59 -1.07
CA SER A 117 9.41 -12.17 -2.39
C SER A 117 10.45 -13.17 -2.89
N PRO A 118 11.77 -12.93 -2.77
CA PRO A 118 12.78 -13.90 -3.25
C PRO A 118 12.69 -15.27 -2.57
N TRP A 119 12.27 -15.32 -1.30
CA TRP A 119 12.11 -16.56 -0.54
C TRP A 119 10.73 -17.21 -0.72
N LEU A 120 9.79 -16.50 -1.33
CA LEU A 120 8.43 -16.95 -1.62
C LEU A 120 8.22 -17.10 -3.13
N GLU A 121 9.27 -17.47 -3.88
CA GLU A 121 9.21 -17.73 -5.33
C GLU A 121 8.64 -16.55 -6.14
N TRP A 122 8.85 -15.32 -5.67
CA TRP A 122 8.33 -14.07 -6.27
C TRP A 122 6.80 -13.95 -6.32
N ARG A 123 6.09 -14.88 -5.70
CA ARG A 123 4.62 -14.94 -5.61
C ARG A 123 3.98 -13.68 -5.04
N PRO A 124 4.46 -13.09 -3.92
CA PRO A 124 3.88 -11.86 -3.40
C PRO A 124 4.01 -10.69 -4.37
N LEU A 125 5.15 -10.59 -5.06
CA LEU A 125 5.40 -9.54 -6.05
C LEU A 125 4.50 -9.72 -7.29
N ALA A 126 4.30 -10.96 -7.75
CA ALA A 126 3.40 -11.25 -8.84
C ALA A 126 1.97 -10.78 -8.53
N VAL A 127 1.43 -11.11 -7.35
CA VAL A 127 0.10 -10.64 -6.92
C VAL A 127 0.05 -9.12 -6.74
N TYR A 128 1.12 -8.54 -6.20
CA TYR A 128 1.25 -7.08 -6.08
C TYR A 128 1.14 -6.37 -7.44
N VAL A 129 1.62 -6.97 -8.52
CA VAL A 129 1.55 -6.37 -9.88
C VAL A 129 0.25 -6.74 -10.59
N LEU A 130 -0.17 -8.01 -10.51
CA LEU A 130 -1.25 -8.57 -11.33
C LEU A 130 -2.65 -8.48 -10.70
N ALA A 131 -2.74 -8.31 -9.38
CA ALA A 131 -4.02 -8.17 -8.68
C ALA A 131 -4.10 -6.87 -7.85
N PRO A 132 -4.13 -5.69 -8.50
CA PRO A 132 -4.20 -4.40 -7.78
C PRO A 132 -5.38 -4.25 -6.81
N PRO A 133 -6.62 -4.69 -7.14
CA PRO A 133 -7.75 -4.60 -6.21
C PRO A 133 -7.55 -5.41 -4.94
N LEU A 134 -6.97 -6.61 -5.04
CA LEU A 134 -6.72 -7.48 -3.89
C LEU A 134 -5.60 -6.91 -3.02
N THR A 135 -4.55 -6.39 -3.65
CA THR A 135 -3.46 -5.70 -2.96
C THR A 135 -3.96 -4.46 -2.22
N ALA A 136 -4.85 -3.67 -2.84
CA ALA A 136 -5.51 -2.54 -2.18
C ALA A 136 -6.37 -2.98 -0.97
N ALA A 137 -7.13 -4.07 -1.09
CA ALA A 137 -7.93 -4.62 -0.01
C ALA A 137 -7.07 -5.09 1.17
N ILE A 138 -5.97 -5.82 0.89
CA ILE A 138 -5.00 -6.26 1.90
C ILE A 138 -4.32 -5.05 2.55
N GLY A 139 -3.91 -4.07 1.76
CA GLY A 139 -3.31 -2.82 2.26
C GLY A 139 -4.26 -2.05 3.18
N TYR A 140 -5.55 -2.01 2.84
CA TYR A 140 -6.56 -1.39 3.70
C TYR A 140 -6.78 -2.18 5.00
N ALA A 141 -6.83 -3.51 4.94
CA ALA A 141 -6.90 -4.36 6.13
C ALA A 141 -5.69 -4.14 7.05
N ALA A 142 -4.48 -4.06 6.48
CA ALA A 142 -3.24 -3.75 7.18
C ALA A 142 -3.31 -2.40 7.89
N TYR A 143 -3.82 -1.37 7.21
CA TYR A 143 -4.08 -0.06 7.81
C TYR A 143 -5.01 -0.17 9.02
N ARG A 144 -6.12 -0.92 8.92
CA ARG A 144 -7.07 -1.09 10.03
C ARG A 144 -6.42 -1.81 11.21
N MET A 145 -5.63 -2.85 10.97
CA MET A 145 -4.88 -3.56 12.02
C MET A 145 -3.87 -2.63 12.71
N GLN A 146 -3.09 -1.89 11.93
CA GLN A 146 -2.09 -0.97 12.48
C GLN A 146 -2.75 0.18 13.26
N LEU A 147 -3.90 0.68 12.79
CA LEU A 147 -4.67 1.69 13.50
C LEU A 147 -5.19 1.18 14.84
N LEU A 148 -5.63 -0.08 14.91
CA LEU A 148 -6.02 -0.71 16.16
C LEU A 148 -4.83 -0.82 17.12
N ALA A 149 -3.65 -1.19 16.63
CA ALA A 149 -2.43 -1.26 17.43
C ALA A 149 -2.04 0.12 17.99
N ILE A 150 -2.03 1.17 17.15
CA ILE A 150 -1.67 2.53 17.57
C ILE A 150 -2.69 3.10 18.56
N ARG A 151 -4.00 2.85 18.36
CA ARG A 151 -5.05 3.33 19.28
C ARG A 151 -4.97 2.75 20.69
N ARG A 152 -4.33 1.59 20.85
CA ARG A 152 -4.09 0.96 22.17
C ARG A 152 -2.91 1.58 22.91
N THR A 153 -2.21 2.53 22.30
CA THR A 153 -1.01 3.16 22.85
C THR A 153 -1.23 4.66 23.05
N GLN A 154 -0.53 5.23 24.03
CA GLN A 154 -0.43 6.68 24.19
C GLN A 154 0.56 7.25 23.16
N ASP A 155 0.39 8.52 22.77
CA ASP A 155 1.33 9.29 21.93
C ASP A 155 1.63 8.71 20.54
N CYS A 156 0.63 8.13 19.87
CA CYS A 156 0.74 7.71 18.47
C CYS A 156 1.95 6.79 18.21
N ARG A 157 2.04 5.70 18.98
CA ARG A 157 3.14 4.72 18.90
C ARG A 157 2.74 3.55 18.01
N ALA A 158 3.55 3.26 17.00
CA ALA A 158 3.46 2.04 16.20
C ALA A 158 4.39 0.98 16.81
N PRO A 159 3.88 -0.05 17.51
CA PRO A 159 4.73 -1.04 18.16
C PRO A 159 5.57 -1.82 17.15
N TRP A 160 6.85 -2.05 17.44
CA TRP A 160 7.74 -2.81 16.57
C TRP A 160 7.20 -4.21 16.27
N ALA A 161 6.64 -4.88 17.28
CA ALA A 161 6.05 -6.20 17.12
C ALA A 161 4.87 -6.21 16.13
N SER A 162 3.99 -5.20 16.21
CA SER A 162 2.86 -5.06 15.28
C SER A 162 3.35 -4.80 13.86
N TRP A 163 4.30 -3.87 13.71
CA TRP A 163 4.84 -3.50 12.40
C TRP A 163 5.61 -4.66 11.75
N ALA A 164 6.47 -5.35 12.52
CA ALA A 164 7.21 -6.52 12.06
C ALA A 164 6.26 -7.68 11.70
N ALA A 165 5.21 -7.91 12.49
CA ALA A 165 4.18 -8.89 12.15
C ALA A 165 3.52 -8.56 10.81
N LEU A 166 3.20 -7.30 10.53
CA LEU A 166 2.69 -6.90 9.21
C LEU A 166 3.70 -7.13 8.09
N CYS A 167 4.98 -6.81 8.29
CA CYS A 167 6.03 -7.08 7.31
C CYS A 167 6.13 -8.56 6.94
N LEU A 168 5.85 -9.47 7.87
CA LEU A 168 5.87 -10.91 7.63
C LEU A 168 4.53 -11.43 7.07
N LEU A 169 3.40 -11.02 7.65
CA LEU A 169 2.09 -11.57 7.32
C LEU A 169 1.57 -11.11 5.96
N LEU A 170 1.82 -9.85 5.59
CA LEU A 170 1.28 -9.29 4.34
C LEU A 170 1.80 -10.00 3.07
N PRO A 171 3.11 -10.23 2.89
CA PRO A 171 3.59 -10.99 1.73
C PRO A 171 3.11 -12.44 1.75
N LEU A 172 2.95 -13.07 2.93
CA LEU A 172 2.36 -14.42 3.03
C LEU A 172 0.90 -14.43 2.60
N LEU A 173 0.11 -13.43 2.99
CA LEU A 173 -1.27 -13.27 2.54
C LEU A 173 -1.35 -13.10 1.03
N LEU A 174 -0.46 -12.29 0.44
CA LEU A 174 -0.38 -12.12 -1.01
C LEU A 174 -0.03 -13.43 -1.72
N ALA A 175 0.97 -14.18 -1.25
CA ALA A 175 1.29 -15.50 -1.79
C ALA A 175 0.12 -16.48 -1.65
N GLY A 176 -0.59 -16.45 -0.52
CA GLY A 176 -1.79 -17.28 -0.29
C GLY A 176 -2.94 -16.94 -1.23
N VAL A 177 -3.14 -15.65 -1.55
CA VAL A 177 -4.12 -15.20 -2.54
C VAL A 177 -3.84 -15.83 -3.89
N GLU A 178 -2.58 -15.86 -4.34
CA GLU A 178 -2.23 -16.49 -5.62
C GLU A 178 -2.66 -17.97 -5.67
N SER A 179 -2.38 -18.75 -4.63
CA SER A 179 -2.76 -20.18 -4.60
C SER A 179 -4.26 -20.41 -4.63
N TRP A 180 -5.05 -19.44 -4.18
CA TRP A 180 -6.52 -19.49 -4.26
C TRP A 180 -7.04 -18.95 -5.59
N LEU A 181 -6.41 -17.92 -6.15
CA LEU A 181 -6.84 -17.27 -7.38
C LEU A 181 -6.46 -18.06 -8.63
N MET A 182 -5.27 -18.68 -8.66
CA MET A 182 -4.78 -19.45 -9.80
C MET A 182 -5.73 -20.59 -10.23
N PRO A 183 -6.25 -21.44 -9.32
CA PRO A 183 -7.21 -22.48 -9.72
C PRO A 183 -8.57 -21.92 -10.13
N LEU A 184 -8.99 -20.77 -9.60
CA LEU A 184 -10.23 -20.13 -10.05
C LEU A 184 -10.05 -19.56 -11.46
N LEU A 185 -8.95 -18.88 -11.74
CA LEU A 185 -8.66 -18.30 -13.06
C LEU A 185 -8.46 -19.37 -14.14
N LEU A 186 -7.83 -20.50 -13.81
CA LEU A 186 -7.66 -21.64 -14.73
C LEU A 186 -8.95 -22.44 -14.97
N ASN A 187 -9.92 -22.41 -14.05
CA ASN A 187 -11.23 -23.03 -14.24
C ASN A 187 -12.23 -22.13 -14.99
N PHE A 188 -11.87 -20.87 -15.24
CA PHE A 188 -12.65 -19.92 -16.06
C PHE A 188 -12.08 -19.75 -17.48
N THR A 189 -11.07 -20.54 -17.87
CA THR A 189 -10.57 -20.69 -19.25
C THR A 189 -10.97 -22.03 -19.83
#